data_AF-H3GJ78-F1
#
_entry.id   AF-H3GJ78-F1
#
_cell.length_a   1.000
_cell.length_b   1.000
_cell.length_c   1.000
_cell.angle_alpha   90.00
_cell.angle_beta   90.00
_cell.angle_gamma   90.00
#
_symmetry.space_group_name_H-M   'P 1'
#
loop_
_entity.id
_entity.type
_entity.pdbx_description
1 polymer ?
#
loop_
_entity_poly.entity_id
_entity_poly.type
_entity_poly.pdbx_seq_one_letter_code
_entity_poly.pdbx_strand_id
1 'polypeptide(L)'
;MSFSVERLGNGAAFCLRDELSSTTVLLGCGEAKDVSFFSGDDAGAEDFEAVTTQYRRELKDLLKRDGGILDAILVPDYRPGACYMLPYVAEKCGVSWATATAAAAQDPSQKQPPAVLMTHGTRAIAPHLLAEYWTGCHGKAKDGGSGLPAPYDIQDIAAAFRKAKAVALKACVTVNENLKVTAYHSGHVAGGCAFYLEIGTTTVLFANDFNLTGGRVLLPAQIPRLEPSALITRSSFAVTVSETQSAMERELVKVILECISSNGKVVIPVYRLGYFHELITILLEHWQQMKDATGKSAQCPIYLSDSAMEYPSRFLPLLSRTCTHAVQNLLRERSPNAADLQVFDWKRLQQPGPFVLFTGPANISQGDSLRAIKAVASDPKNLIVLSEYCTPGTVNYLLYADPEHEVDTKSIVQLVSRVAPRQVILDYTVPDDLAFVQTHVQNQMKMDPTVDTSVTVKGVNPTGRTPIEPARDIPLRIHKAMFNNPSDVQAAVESADEDNDNEEQLQANVGELLKALEASLIKWIRHLAIEKIDRWLKLRTVGVSVSTEWEVHMEWSYDDEALAGRVLGIAKQVIHAEYKKQLAK
;
A
#
# COMPACT_ATOMS: atom_id res chain seq x y z
N MET A 1 -0.32 -24.21 -12.50
CA MET A 1 0.43 -23.02 -12.06
C MET A 1 0.45 -23.07 -10.54
N SER A 2 1.63 -23.02 -9.92
CA SER A 2 1.77 -23.30 -8.48
C SER A 2 1.43 -22.13 -7.57
N PHE A 3 1.60 -20.88 -8.04
CA PHE A 3 1.33 -19.69 -7.24
C PHE A 3 0.03 -19.00 -7.69
N SER A 4 -0.83 -18.66 -6.74
CA SER A 4 -2.10 -17.98 -7.03
C SER A 4 -2.56 -17.04 -5.92
N VAL A 5 -3.43 -16.11 -6.27
CA VAL A 5 -4.20 -15.28 -5.34
C VAL A 5 -5.69 -15.55 -5.51
N GLU A 6 -6.40 -15.69 -4.40
CA GLU A 6 -7.84 -15.91 -4.34
C GLU A 6 -8.49 -14.76 -3.58
N ARG A 7 -9.57 -14.20 -4.14
CA ARG A 7 -10.34 -13.11 -3.50
C ARG A 7 -11.38 -13.71 -2.57
N LEU A 8 -11.44 -13.22 -1.33
CA LEU A 8 -12.41 -13.67 -0.32
C LEU A 8 -13.31 -12.50 0.12
N GLY A 9 -14.57 -12.78 0.46
CA GLY A 9 -15.51 -11.79 0.99
C GLY A 9 -15.68 -10.55 0.10
N ASN A 10 -15.68 -10.72 -1.22
CA ASN A 10 -15.74 -9.64 -2.21
C ASN A 10 -14.58 -8.63 -2.10
N GLY A 11 -13.37 -9.09 -1.75
CA GLY A 11 -12.17 -8.25 -1.64
C GLY A 11 -11.96 -7.71 -0.22
N ALA A 12 -12.55 -8.38 0.77
CA ALA A 12 -12.27 -8.18 2.18
C ALA A 12 -10.90 -8.76 2.58
N ALA A 13 -10.46 -9.82 1.89
CA ALA A 13 -9.14 -10.42 2.05
C ALA A 13 -8.68 -11.08 0.73
N PHE A 14 -7.38 -11.34 0.64
CA PHE A 14 -6.78 -12.09 -0.47
C PHE A 14 -5.94 -13.23 0.07
N CYS A 15 -6.19 -14.45 -0.40
CA CYS A 15 -5.42 -15.63 0.01
C CYS A 15 -4.36 -15.94 -1.06
N LEU A 16 -3.10 -15.74 -0.71
CA LEU A 16 -1.96 -16.18 -1.51
C LEU A 16 -1.64 -17.64 -1.19
N ARG A 17 -1.44 -18.45 -2.24
CA ARG A 17 -1.08 -19.85 -2.11
C ARG A 17 0.07 -20.16 -3.05
N ASP A 18 1.15 -20.69 -2.50
CA ASP A 18 2.21 -21.33 -3.27
C ASP A 18 2.20 -22.84 -3.01
N GLU A 19 1.78 -23.59 -4.01
CA GLU A 19 1.72 -25.05 -3.95
C GLU A 19 3.12 -25.69 -3.88
N LEU A 20 4.17 -25.02 -4.37
CA LEU A 20 5.53 -25.55 -4.35
C LEU A 20 6.14 -25.51 -2.95
N SER A 21 6.12 -24.34 -2.30
CA SER A 21 6.59 -24.21 -0.92
C SER A 21 5.57 -24.63 0.13
N SER A 22 4.36 -25.00 -0.29
CA SER A 22 3.20 -25.23 0.59
C SER A 22 2.89 -24.04 1.52
N THR A 23 3.21 -22.82 1.08
CA THR A 23 3.01 -21.60 1.86
C THR A 23 1.64 -20.97 1.55
N THR A 24 0.87 -20.64 2.59
CA THR A 24 -0.40 -19.92 2.45
C THR A 24 -0.37 -18.64 3.30
N VAL A 25 -0.68 -17.49 2.69
CA VAL A 25 -0.70 -16.19 3.36
C VAL A 25 -2.02 -15.47 3.11
N LEU A 26 -2.66 -14.99 4.17
CA LEU A 26 -3.86 -14.16 4.08
C LEU A 26 -3.48 -12.68 4.15
N LEU A 27 -3.78 -11.93 3.10
CA LEU A 27 -3.58 -10.49 2.99
C LEU A 27 -4.88 -9.77 3.37
N GLY A 28 -4.85 -9.06 4.49
CA GLY A 28 -6.04 -8.45 5.09
C GLY A 28 -6.98 -9.49 5.69
N CYS A 29 -7.94 -9.01 6.47
CA CYS A 29 -9.05 -9.77 7.02
C CYS A 29 -10.18 -8.79 7.34
N GLY A 30 -10.61 -8.05 6.33
CA GLY A 30 -11.63 -7.02 6.43
C GLY A 30 -13.05 -7.56 6.55
N GLU A 31 -14.01 -6.63 6.62
CA GLU A 31 -15.45 -6.91 6.52
C GLU A 31 -15.83 -7.23 5.06
N ALA A 32 -16.78 -8.16 4.88
CA ALA A 32 -17.32 -8.49 3.56
C ALA A 32 -17.91 -7.24 2.90
N LYS A 33 -17.65 -7.05 1.60
CA LYS A 33 -18.20 -5.91 0.85
C LYS A 33 -19.54 -6.28 0.22
N ASP A 34 -20.54 -5.44 0.44
CA ASP A 34 -21.80 -5.55 -0.28
C ASP A 34 -21.63 -4.92 -1.68
N VAL A 35 -21.73 -5.78 -2.70
CA VAL A 35 -21.61 -5.39 -4.11
C VAL A 35 -22.95 -5.46 -4.84
N SER A 36 -24.02 -5.90 -4.16
CA SER A 36 -25.36 -5.99 -4.74
C SER A 36 -25.89 -4.62 -5.17
N PHE A 37 -25.39 -3.55 -4.55
CA PHE A 37 -25.70 -2.18 -4.91
C PHE A 37 -25.31 -1.82 -6.35
N PHE A 38 -24.34 -2.52 -6.95
CA PHE A 38 -23.91 -2.29 -8.33
C PHE A 38 -24.64 -3.16 -9.35
N SER A 39 -25.37 -4.20 -8.92
CA SER A 39 -26.04 -5.14 -9.82
C SER A 39 -27.48 -4.76 -10.18
N GLY A 40 -28.07 -3.74 -9.55
CA GLY A 40 -29.40 -3.22 -9.91
C GLY A 40 -30.60 -4.11 -9.57
N ASP A 41 -30.38 -5.32 -9.04
CA ASP A 41 -31.41 -6.28 -8.67
C ASP A 41 -31.80 -6.18 -7.17
N ASP A 42 -33.11 -6.17 -6.88
CA ASP A 42 -33.73 -6.06 -5.55
C ASP A 42 -33.48 -7.28 -4.61
N ALA A 43 -32.68 -8.26 -5.02
CA ALA A 43 -32.38 -9.49 -4.26
C ALA A 43 -31.23 -9.32 -3.23
N GLY A 44 -30.64 -8.13 -3.09
CA GLY A 44 -29.32 -7.92 -2.49
C GLY A 44 -29.12 -8.31 -1.02
N ALA A 45 -30.16 -8.31 -0.19
CA ALA A 45 -30.01 -8.59 1.25
C ALA A 45 -29.76 -10.08 1.57
N GLU A 46 -30.49 -11.00 0.90
CA GLU A 46 -30.30 -12.44 1.07
C GLU A 46 -28.96 -12.89 0.47
N ASP A 47 -28.56 -12.27 -0.64
CA ASP A 47 -27.27 -12.51 -1.28
C ASP A 47 -26.08 -12.06 -0.41
N PHE A 48 -26.19 -10.91 0.26
CA PHE A 48 -25.12 -10.42 1.13
C PHE A 48 -24.93 -11.25 2.42
N GLU A 49 -26.02 -11.77 2.99
CA GLU A 49 -25.95 -12.72 4.11
C GLU A 49 -25.27 -14.04 3.69
N ALA A 50 -25.59 -14.53 2.49
CA ALA A 50 -24.94 -15.72 1.91
C ALA A 50 -23.43 -15.49 1.71
N VAL A 51 -23.04 -14.34 1.14
CA VAL A 51 -21.62 -13.94 0.98
C VAL A 51 -20.91 -13.89 2.33
N THR A 52 -21.52 -13.25 3.34
CA THR A 52 -20.94 -13.13 4.68
C THR A 52 -20.76 -14.50 5.34
N THR A 53 -21.75 -15.39 5.18
CA THR A 53 -21.71 -16.76 5.71
C THR A 53 -20.64 -17.60 5.02
N GLN A 54 -20.54 -17.49 3.69
CA GLN A 54 -19.53 -18.18 2.90
C GLN A 54 -18.12 -17.69 3.27
N TYR A 55 -17.91 -16.39 3.39
CA TYR A 55 -16.62 -15.82 3.79
C TYR A 55 -16.18 -16.29 5.19
N ARG A 56 -17.10 -16.36 6.17
CA ARG A 56 -16.82 -16.94 7.49
C ARG A 56 -16.39 -18.40 7.39
N ARG A 57 -17.04 -19.19 6.53
CA ARG A 57 -16.68 -20.60 6.29
C ARG A 57 -15.28 -20.72 5.67
N GLU A 58 -14.98 -19.93 4.65
CA GLU A 58 -13.67 -19.90 3.99
C GLU A 58 -12.54 -19.56 4.97
N LEU A 59 -12.72 -18.51 5.79
CA LEU A 59 -11.75 -18.14 6.83
C LEU A 59 -11.54 -19.25 7.85
N LYS A 60 -12.62 -19.95 8.24
CA LYS A 60 -12.53 -21.08 9.16
C LYS A 60 -11.82 -22.28 8.52
N ASP A 61 -12.07 -22.55 7.25
CA ASP A 61 -11.48 -23.66 6.51
C ASP A 61 -9.98 -23.46 6.27
N LEU A 62 -9.53 -22.21 6.06
CA LEU A 62 -8.10 -21.85 6.02
C LEU A 62 -7.33 -22.19 7.31
N LEU A 63 -8.04 -22.42 8.41
CA LEU A 63 -7.46 -22.71 9.73
C LEU A 63 -7.69 -24.16 10.15
N LYS A 64 -8.41 -24.98 9.37
CA LYS A 64 -8.68 -26.38 9.67
C LYS A 64 -7.48 -27.28 9.37
N ARG A 65 -7.35 -28.34 10.19
CA ARG A 65 -6.24 -29.30 10.16
C ARG A 65 -6.04 -30.02 8.81
N ASP A 66 -7.12 -30.23 8.05
CA ASP A 66 -7.13 -31.05 6.84
C ASP A 66 -7.15 -30.24 5.52
N GLY A 67 -7.12 -28.90 5.58
CA GLY A 67 -7.45 -28.02 4.45
C GLY A 67 -6.51 -26.85 4.13
N GLY A 68 -5.33 -26.78 4.74
CA GLY A 68 -4.29 -25.79 4.44
C GLY A 68 -3.70 -25.16 5.70
N ILE A 69 -2.37 -25.15 5.83
CA ILE A 69 -1.69 -24.48 6.93
C ILE A 69 -1.60 -23.01 6.53
N LEU A 70 -2.40 -22.15 7.14
CA LEU A 70 -2.18 -20.71 7.03
C LEU A 70 -0.89 -20.39 7.80
N ASP A 71 0.10 -19.83 7.12
CA ASP A 71 1.40 -19.47 7.71
C ASP A 71 1.37 -18.07 8.32
N ALA A 72 0.69 -17.13 7.66
CA ALA A 72 0.62 -15.75 8.11
C ALA A 72 -0.67 -15.03 7.73
N ILE A 73 -1.03 -14.04 8.55
CA ILE A 73 -2.07 -13.05 8.29
C ILE A 73 -1.41 -11.68 8.31
N LEU A 74 -1.44 -10.95 7.19
CA LEU A 74 -0.83 -9.64 7.06
C LEU A 74 -1.91 -8.56 7.09
N VAL A 75 -1.95 -7.75 8.15
CA VAL A 75 -2.97 -6.71 8.33
C VAL A 75 -2.38 -5.35 7.98
N PRO A 76 -2.77 -4.75 6.83
CA PRO A 76 -2.07 -3.58 6.27
C PRO A 76 -2.33 -2.30 7.05
N ASP A 77 -3.54 -2.13 7.60
CA ASP A 77 -3.93 -0.96 8.38
C ASP A 77 -5.03 -1.27 9.42
N TYR A 78 -5.45 -0.25 10.17
CA TYR A 78 -6.36 -0.38 11.31
C TYR A 78 -7.85 -0.28 10.97
N ARG A 79 -8.21 -0.03 9.70
CA ARG A 79 -9.61 0.21 9.32
C ARG A 79 -10.38 -1.11 9.29
N PRO A 80 -11.71 -1.08 9.51
CA PRO A 80 -12.55 -2.27 9.43
C PRO A 80 -12.40 -3.04 8.10
N GLY A 81 -12.22 -2.33 6.98
CA GLY A 81 -11.96 -2.94 5.67
C GLY A 81 -10.66 -3.75 5.57
N ALA A 82 -9.75 -3.66 6.54
CA ALA A 82 -8.48 -4.40 6.58
C ALA A 82 -8.41 -5.44 7.70
N CYS A 83 -9.11 -5.24 8.82
CA CYS A 83 -8.91 -6.04 10.04
C CYS A 83 -10.19 -6.47 10.78
N TYR A 84 -11.39 -6.17 10.27
CA TYR A 84 -12.64 -6.44 10.99
C TYR A 84 -12.84 -7.92 11.36
N MET A 85 -12.42 -8.87 10.53
CA MET A 85 -12.56 -10.30 10.78
C MET A 85 -11.38 -10.91 11.55
N LEU A 86 -10.37 -10.11 11.92
CA LEU A 86 -9.24 -10.62 12.72
C LEU A 86 -9.68 -11.25 14.05
N PRO A 87 -10.61 -10.65 14.83
CA PRO A 87 -11.05 -11.26 16.09
C PRO A 87 -11.81 -12.57 15.90
N TYR A 88 -12.61 -12.69 14.83
CA TYR A 88 -13.26 -13.95 14.46
C TYR A 88 -12.22 -15.04 14.20
N VAL A 89 -11.23 -14.74 13.35
CA VAL A 89 -10.15 -15.67 13.00
C VAL A 89 -9.33 -16.07 14.23
N ALA A 90 -8.97 -15.11 15.07
CA ALA A 90 -8.09 -15.35 16.21
C ALA A 90 -8.79 -16.06 17.38
N GLU A 91 -10.07 -15.79 17.63
CA GLU A 91 -10.78 -16.28 18.84
C GLU A 91 -11.86 -17.34 18.55
N LYS A 92 -12.51 -17.31 17.37
CA LYS A 92 -13.66 -18.18 17.08
C LYS A 92 -13.36 -19.33 16.12
N CYS A 93 -12.25 -19.30 15.39
CA CYS A 93 -11.88 -20.37 14.44
C CYS A 93 -11.12 -21.55 15.08
N GLY A 94 -10.99 -21.63 16.40
CA GLY A 94 -10.48 -22.83 17.10
C GLY A 94 -8.96 -23.04 17.01
N VAL A 95 -8.19 -22.01 16.65
CA VAL A 95 -6.72 -22.04 16.64
C VAL A 95 -6.20 -21.91 18.07
N SER A 96 -5.33 -22.84 18.49
CA SER A 96 -4.59 -22.69 19.76
C SER A 96 -3.40 -21.78 19.56
N TRP A 97 -3.42 -20.62 20.21
CA TRP A 97 -2.34 -19.61 20.14
C TRP A 97 -1.30 -19.78 21.26
N ALA A 98 -1.29 -20.92 21.96
CA ALA A 98 -0.33 -21.18 23.01
C ALA A 98 1.09 -21.25 22.42
N THR A 99 2.02 -20.51 23.02
CA THR A 99 3.45 -20.65 22.73
C THR A 99 3.85 -22.06 23.15
N ALA A 100 4.33 -22.88 22.20
CA ALA A 100 4.91 -24.17 22.54
C ALA A 100 6.00 -23.93 23.58
N THR A 101 5.89 -24.59 24.74
CA THR A 101 7.02 -24.67 25.69
C THR A 101 8.20 -25.31 24.96
N ALA A 102 9.43 -25.03 25.39
CA ALA A 102 10.63 -25.59 24.74
C ALA A 102 10.60 -27.14 24.60
N ALA A 103 9.83 -27.83 25.44
CA ALA A 103 9.57 -29.27 25.36
C ALA A 103 8.51 -29.66 24.30
N ALA A 104 7.52 -28.81 24.02
CA ALA A 104 6.50 -29.01 22.98
C ALA A 104 7.01 -28.65 21.57
N ALA A 105 8.07 -27.85 21.46
CA ALA A 105 8.75 -27.55 20.19
C ALA A 105 9.47 -28.76 19.56
N GLN A 106 9.56 -29.90 20.28
CA GLN A 106 10.19 -31.14 19.82
C GLN A 106 9.19 -32.17 19.28
N ASP A 107 7.89 -31.88 19.31
CA ASP A 107 6.86 -32.73 18.67
C ASP A 107 6.52 -32.16 17.28
N PRO A 108 7.02 -32.76 16.18
CA PRO A 108 6.72 -32.31 14.83
C PRO A 108 5.23 -32.41 14.45
N SER A 109 4.37 -32.99 15.30
CA SER A 109 2.93 -33.08 15.09
C SER A 109 2.12 -31.88 15.64
N GLN A 110 2.71 -31.02 16.48
CA GLN A 110 2.04 -29.80 16.97
C GLN A 110 2.28 -28.60 16.02
N LYS A 111 1.31 -28.33 15.14
CA LYS A 111 1.34 -27.17 14.22
C LYS A 111 1.24 -25.85 14.99
N GLN A 112 2.15 -24.93 14.71
CA GLN A 112 2.15 -23.57 15.25
C GLN A 112 1.01 -22.72 14.65
N PRO A 113 0.46 -21.75 15.39
CA PRO A 113 -0.52 -20.82 14.85
C PRO A 113 0.09 -19.90 13.77
N PRO A 114 -0.71 -19.38 12.82
CA PRO A 114 -0.23 -18.43 11.83
C PRO A 114 0.37 -17.18 12.48
N ALA A 115 1.44 -16.64 11.89
CA ALA A 115 1.96 -15.35 12.31
C ALA A 115 1.01 -14.22 11.89
N VAL A 116 0.46 -13.48 12.85
CA VAL A 116 -0.32 -12.26 12.56
C VAL A 116 0.63 -11.07 12.57
N LEU A 117 0.89 -10.48 11.41
CA LEU A 117 1.82 -9.35 11.26
C LEU A 117 1.08 -8.06 10.93
N MET A 118 1.49 -6.98 11.59
CA MET A 118 1.01 -5.61 11.36
C MET A 118 2.03 -4.61 11.87
N THR A 119 1.95 -3.34 11.50
CA THR A 119 2.86 -2.34 12.06
C THR A 119 2.59 -2.07 13.54
N HIS A 120 3.55 -1.42 14.21
CA HIS A 120 3.35 -0.92 15.58
C HIS A 120 2.18 0.07 15.68
N GLY A 121 1.97 0.91 14.66
CA GLY A 121 0.86 1.85 14.61
C GLY A 121 -0.49 1.16 14.49
N THR A 122 -0.61 0.23 13.53
CA THR A 122 -1.83 -0.56 13.33
C THR A 122 -2.20 -1.32 14.60
N ARG A 123 -1.24 -1.99 15.26
CA ARG A 123 -1.50 -2.72 16.51
C ARG A 123 -1.96 -1.82 17.66
N ALA A 124 -1.45 -0.60 17.73
CA ALA A 124 -1.82 0.35 18.77
C ALA A 124 -3.20 0.98 18.53
N ILE A 125 -3.57 1.25 17.28
CA ILE A 125 -4.79 1.98 16.91
C ILE A 125 -6.00 1.05 16.75
N ALA A 126 -5.81 -0.06 16.03
CA ALA A 126 -6.90 -0.91 15.56
C ALA A 126 -7.83 -1.44 16.66
N PRO A 127 -7.36 -1.86 17.86
CA PRO A 127 -8.27 -2.33 18.90
C PRO A 127 -9.29 -1.28 19.34
N HIS A 128 -8.91 -0.01 19.35
CA HIS A 128 -9.78 1.08 19.79
C HIS A 128 -10.80 1.45 18.71
N LEU A 129 -10.32 1.65 17.47
CA LEU A 129 -11.16 2.02 16.34
C LEU A 129 -12.12 0.89 15.96
N LEU A 130 -11.65 -0.36 16.01
CA LEU A 130 -12.50 -1.52 15.74
C LEU A 130 -13.56 -1.74 16.82
N ALA A 131 -13.23 -1.54 18.11
CA ALA A 131 -14.22 -1.62 19.18
C ALA A 131 -15.30 -0.55 19.09
N GLU A 132 -14.93 0.67 18.68
CA GLU A 132 -15.88 1.74 18.38
C GLU A 132 -16.80 1.37 17.21
N TYR A 133 -16.23 0.95 16.08
CA TYR A 133 -16.99 0.51 14.91
C TYR A 133 -17.95 -0.63 15.26
N TRP A 134 -17.45 -1.68 15.93
CA TRP A 134 -18.24 -2.83 16.36
C TRP A 134 -19.38 -2.43 17.31
N THR A 135 -19.12 -1.54 18.27
CA THR A 135 -20.16 -1.04 19.20
C THR A 135 -21.22 -0.23 18.46
N GLY A 136 -20.83 0.51 17.42
CA GLY A 136 -21.76 1.24 16.57
C GLY A 136 -22.68 0.31 15.76
N CYS A 137 -22.16 -0.82 15.28
CA CYS A 137 -22.91 -1.78 14.48
C CYS A 137 -23.74 -2.76 15.32
N HIS A 138 -23.21 -3.22 16.46
CA HIS A 138 -23.76 -4.34 17.26
C HIS A 138 -24.13 -3.96 18.69
N GLY A 139 -23.89 -2.71 19.10
CA GLY A 139 -24.33 -2.21 20.40
C GLY A 139 -25.85 -2.22 20.51
N LYS A 140 -26.37 -2.25 21.74
CA LYS A 140 -27.81 -2.17 22.01
C LYS A 140 -28.36 -0.79 21.59
N ALA A 141 -28.60 -0.58 20.30
CA ALA A 141 -29.40 0.53 19.83
C ALA A 141 -30.84 0.34 20.33
N LYS A 142 -31.43 1.40 20.90
CA LYS A 142 -32.84 1.43 21.31
C LYS A 142 -33.81 1.30 20.12
N ASP A 143 -33.29 1.41 18.89
CA ASP A 143 -34.08 1.45 17.66
C ASP A 143 -33.61 0.35 16.69
N GLY A 144 -33.94 -0.91 17.00
CA GLY A 144 -34.05 -2.03 16.03
C GLY A 144 -32.89 -2.23 15.04
N GLY A 145 -31.69 -2.53 15.52
CA GLY A 145 -30.54 -2.87 14.66
C GLY A 145 -30.77 -4.10 13.77
N SER A 146 -30.15 -4.08 12.58
CA SER A 146 -30.22 -5.11 11.53
C SER A 146 -29.87 -6.51 12.03
N GLY A 147 -30.70 -7.49 11.68
CA GLY A 147 -30.80 -8.82 12.29
C GLY A 147 -29.67 -9.84 12.07
N LEU A 148 -28.45 -9.45 11.69
CA LEU A 148 -27.33 -10.40 11.55
C LEU A 148 -26.51 -10.53 12.84
N PRO A 149 -26.26 -11.74 13.34
CA PRO A 149 -25.44 -11.94 14.52
C PRO A 149 -23.98 -11.51 14.26
N ALA A 150 -23.45 -10.72 15.18
CA ALA A 150 -22.05 -10.31 15.21
C ALA A 150 -21.13 -11.55 15.10
N PRO A 151 -20.06 -11.51 14.28
CA PRO A 151 -19.18 -12.66 14.12
C PRO A 151 -18.36 -12.98 15.38
N TYR A 152 -18.17 -12.00 16.27
CA TYR A 152 -17.40 -12.10 17.50
C TYR A 152 -17.90 -11.06 18.52
N ASP A 153 -17.44 -11.19 19.76
CA ASP A 153 -17.80 -10.30 20.87
C ASP A 153 -16.77 -9.18 21.04
N ILE A 154 -17.17 -8.07 21.67
CA ILE A 154 -16.26 -6.92 21.89
C ILE A 154 -14.97 -7.31 22.65
N GLN A 155 -15.02 -8.30 23.54
CA GLN A 155 -13.86 -8.77 24.30
C GLN A 155 -12.83 -9.49 23.41
N ASP A 156 -13.26 -10.07 22.29
CA ASP A 156 -12.39 -10.79 21.36
C ASP A 156 -11.42 -9.84 20.64
N ILE A 157 -11.81 -8.56 20.47
CA ILE A 157 -10.99 -7.56 19.77
C ILE A 157 -9.65 -7.40 20.47
N ALA A 158 -9.64 -7.07 21.77
CA ALA A 158 -8.40 -6.87 22.51
C ALA A 158 -7.58 -8.17 22.65
N ALA A 159 -8.22 -9.34 22.67
CA ALA A 159 -7.53 -10.63 22.69
C ALA A 159 -6.78 -10.90 21.37
N ALA A 160 -7.43 -10.66 20.23
CA ALA A 160 -6.87 -10.90 18.92
C ALA A 160 -5.63 -10.05 18.63
N PHE A 161 -5.68 -8.74 18.90
CA PHE A 161 -4.54 -7.84 18.66
C PHE A 161 -3.36 -8.05 19.62
N ARG A 162 -3.59 -8.69 20.78
CA ARG A 162 -2.49 -9.12 21.66
C ARG A 162 -1.66 -10.24 21.02
N LYS A 163 -2.29 -11.12 20.24
CA LYS A 163 -1.64 -12.22 19.50
C LYS A 163 -0.83 -11.72 18.29
N ALA A 164 -1.09 -10.51 17.80
CA ALA A 164 -0.38 -9.93 16.68
C ALA A 164 1.07 -9.52 17.02
N LYS A 165 1.99 -9.84 16.11
CA LYS A 165 3.39 -9.39 16.12
C LYS A 165 3.49 -8.05 15.40
N ALA A 166 3.87 -7.02 16.14
CA ALA A 166 4.16 -5.72 15.56
C ALA A 166 5.51 -5.75 14.83
N VAL A 167 5.54 -5.24 13.59
CA VAL A 167 6.75 -5.11 12.77
C VAL A 167 7.14 -3.66 12.61
N ALA A 168 8.44 -3.40 12.58
CA ALA A 168 8.97 -2.07 12.26
C ALA A 168 8.95 -1.87 10.74
N LEU A 169 8.75 -0.63 10.30
CA LEU A 169 8.85 -0.30 8.89
C LEU A 169 10.27 -0.57 8.38
N LYS A 170 10.38 -1.11 7.17
CA LYS A 170 11.63 -1.51 6.48
C LYS A 170 12.41 -2.63 7.17
N ALA A 171 11.88 -3.24 8.23
CA ALA A 171 12.46 -4.44 8.82
C ALA A 171 11.93 -5.69 8.10
N CYS A 172 12.85 -6.54 7.65
CA CYS A 172 12.52 -7.85 7.10
C CYS A 172 12.31 -8.84 8.26
N VAL A 173 11.14 -9.48 8.29
CA VAL A 173 10.75 -10.48 9.28
C VAL A 173 10.63 -11.83 8.59
N THR A 174 11.50 -12.76 8.95
CA THR A 174 11.37 -14.17 8.58
C THR A 174 10.23 -14.80 9.39
N VAL A 175 9.20 -15.30 8.71
CA VAL A 175 8.08 -16.04 9.32
C VAL A 175 8.43 -17.51 9.44
N ASN A 176 8.92 -18.11 8.35
CA ASN A 176 9.42 -19.48 8.28
C ASN A 176 10.51 -19.56 7.19
N GLU A 177 10.98 -20.76 6.84
CA GLU A 177 12.04 -20.98 5.84
C GLU A 177 11.66 -20.44 4.44
N ASN A 178 10.38 -20.44 4.11
CA ASN A 178 9.87 -20.08 2.78
C ASN A 178 9.25 -18.68 2.70
N LEU A 179 8.99 -18.02 3.84
CA LEU A 179 8.25 -16.76 3.91
C LEU A 179 9.03 -15.68 4.68
N LYS A 180 9.35 -14.59 3.99
CA LYS A 180 9.82 -13.33 4.59
C LYS A 180 8.86 -12.19 4.25
N VAL A 181 8.72 -11.25 5.19
CA VAL A 181 7.81 -10.12 5.06
C VAL A 181 8.49 -8.82 5.48
N THR A 182 8.39 -7.79 4.64
CA THR A 182 8.85 -6.44 4.92
C THR A 182 7.70 -5.45 4.80
N ALA A 183 7.53 -4.55 5.77
CA ALA A 183 6.48 -3.53 5.74
C ALA A 183 7.03 -2.15 5.32
N TYR A 184 6.41 -1.49 4.35
CA TYR A 184 6.75 -0.13 3.90
C TYR A 184 5.62 0.84 4.24
N HIS A 185 5.97 2.08 4.61
CA HIS A 185 4.97 3.12 4.92
C HIS A 185 4.12 3.39 3.69
N SER A 186 2.78 3.25 3.78
CA SER A 186 1.90 3.45 2.63
C SER A 186 1.45 4.89 2.44
N GLY A 187 1.64 5.77 3.42
CA GLY A 187 1.19 7.17 3.36
C GLY A 187 -0.33 7.37 3.48
N HIS A 188 -1.12 6.29 3.46
CA HIS A 188 -2.58 6.37 3.41
C HIS A 188 -3.22 6.71 4.76
N VAL A 189 -2.87 5.97 5.80
CA VAL A 189 -3.35 6.18 7.19
C VAL A 189 -2.22 6.02 8.18
N ALA A 190 -2.41 6.54 9.39
CA ALA A 190 -1.40 6.49 10.44
C ALA A 190 -1.04 5.04 10.81
N GLY A 191 0.21 4.64 10.56
CA GLY A 191 0.65 3.26 10.78
C GLY A 191 0.28 2.28 9.65
N GLY A 192 -0.43 2.72 8.62
CA GLY A 192 -0.72 1.90 7.44
C GLY A 192 0.55 1.52 6.66
N CYS A 193 0.54 0.34 6.05
CA CYS A 193 1.68 -0.16 5.30
C CYS A 193 1.31 -0.95 4.04
N ALA A 194 2.27 -1.01 3.12
CA ALA A 194 2.32 -2.00 2.06
C ALA A 194 3.24 -3.14 2.50
N PHE A 195 2.86 -4.39 2.23
CA PHE A 195 3.68 -5.57 2.55
C PHE A 195 4.39 -6.06 1.32
N TYR A 196 5.71 -6.23 1.41
CA TYR A 196 6.51 -6.96 0.45
C TYR A 196 6.77 -8.37 1.01
N LEU A 197 6.37 -9.37 0.26
CA LEU A 197 6.49 -10.78 0.61
C LEU A 197 7.50 -11.45 -0.32
N GLU A 198 8.38 -12.25 0.27
CA GLU A 198 9.24 -13.19 -0.45
C GLU A 198 8.75 -14.59 -0.07
N ILE A 199 8.14 -15.30 -1.02
CA ILE A 199 7.56 -16.64 -0.85
C ILE A 199 8.24 -17.61 -1.81
N GLY A 200 9.18 -18.41 -1.29
CA GLY A 200 10.06 -19.22 -2.13
C GLY A 200 10.81 -18.32 -3.13
N THR A 201 10.56 -18.51 -4.43
CA THR A 201 11.13 -17.70 -5.52
C THR A 201 10.22 -16.56 -6.00
N THR A 202 9.01 -16.45 -5.47
CA THR A 202 8.02 -15.46 -5.90
C THR A 202 7.98 -14.29 -4.93
N THR A 203 7.98 -13.08 -5.48
CA THR A 203 7.91 -11.84 -4.70
C THR A 203 6.62 -11.09 -4.99
N VAL A 204 5.92 -10.68 -3.93
CA VAL A 204 4.63 -9.99 -4.04
C VAL A 204 4.66 -8.70 -3.24
N LEU A 205 4.30 -7.58 -3.87
CA LEU A 205 4.01 -6.34 -3.16
C LEU A 205 2.48 -6.21 -3.04
N PHE A 206 1.96 -6.26 -1.81
CA PHE A 206 0.58 -5.94 -1.51
C PHE A 206 0.49 -4.49 -1.02
N ALA A 207 -0.06 -3.61 -1.86
CA ALA A 207 -0.24 -2.19 -1.60
C ALA A 207 -1.72 -1.82 -1.82
N ASN A 208 -2.57 -2.24 -0.90
CA ASN A 208 -4.03 -2.13 -1.02
C ASN A 208 -4.53 -0.68 -1.04
N ASP A 209 -3.96 0.16 -0.20
CA ASP A 209 -4.23 1.60 -0.14
C ASP A 209 -2.91 2.34 0.12
N PHE A 210 -2.65 3.39 -0.65
CA PHE A 210 -1.40 4.13 -0.58
C PHE A 210 -1.62 5.59 -1.02
N ASN A 211 -0.76 6.49 -0.55
CA ASN A 211 -0.75 7.89 -0.98
C ASN A 211 0.70 8.31 -1.30
N LEU A 212 1.02 8.45 -2.59
CA LEU A 212 2.36 8.83 -3.07
C LEU A 212 2.67 10.33 -2.96
N THR A 213 1.65 11.15 -2.70
CA THR A 213 1.74 12.61 -2.59
C THR A 213 1.93 13.06 -1.14
N GLY A 214 1.41 12.30 -0.18
CA GLY A 214 1.35 12.67 1.24
C GLY A 214 0.15 13.56 1.57
N GLY A 215 0.13 14.06 2.80
CA GLY A 215 -0.93 14.94 3.32
C GLY A 215 -0.35 16.05 4.21
N ARG A 216 -1.22 16.75 4.92
CA ARG A 216 -0.84 17.67 6.00
C ARG A 216 -0.34 16.92 7.23
N VAL A 217 -0.85 15.70 7.48
CA VAL A 217 -0.51 14.92 8.67
C VAL A 217 0.58 13.90 8.39
N LEU A 218 0.44 13.13 7.30
CA LEU A 218 1.32 12.01 6.99
C LEU A 218 2.30 12.33 5.85
N LEU A 219 3.51 11.79 5.98
CA LEU A 219 4.47 11.75 4.88
C LEU A 219 3.96 10.85 3.75
N PRO A 220 4.39 11.10 2.50
CA PRO A 220 4.07 10.23 1.37
C PRO A 220 4.54 8.79 1.57
N ALA A 221 3.97 7.86 0.80
CA ALA A 221 4.39 6.46 0.82
C ALA A 221 5.89 6.33 0.55
N GLN A 222 6.57 5.52 1.37
CA GLN A 222 8.01 5.27 1.31
C GLN A 222 8.28 3.82 0.89
N ILE A 223 7.86 3.50 -0.33
CA ILE A 223 8.04 2.19 -0.97
C ILE A 223 9.20 2.33 -1.98
N PRO A 224 10.32 1.59 -1.83
CA PRO A 224 11.43 1.65 -2.78
C PRO A 224 11.08 0.93 -4.09
N ARG A 225 11.98 1.00 -5.07
CA ARG A 225 11.94 0.12 -6.23
C ARG A 225 12.23 -1.32 -5.79
N LEU A 226 11.30 -2.24 -6.07
CA LEU A 226 11.32 -3.61 -5.54
C LEU A 226 11.33 -4.69 -6.62
N GLU A 227 10.86 -4.37 -7.83
CA GLU A 227 10.75 -5.29 -8.96
C GLU A 227 10.02 -6.60 -8.64
N PRO A 228 8.85 -6.56 -7.97
CA PRO A 228 8.17 -7.77 -7.54
C PRO A 228 7.63 -8.58 -8.74
N SER A 229 7.49 -9.89 -8.53
CA SER A 229 6.79 -10.77 -9.49
C SER A 229 5.35 -10.32 -9.72
N ALA A 230 4.68 -9.85 -8.66
CA ALA A 230 3.38 -9.22 -8.74
C ALA A 230 3.20 -8.05 -7.76
N LEU A 231 2.54 -6.99 -8.23
CA LEU A 231 1.91 -5.96 -7.41
C LEU A 231 0.42 -6.28 -7.31
N ILE A 232 -0.11 -6.42 -6.10
CA ILE A 232 -1.54 -6.49 -5.82
C ILE A 232 -1.95 -5.15 -5.22
N THR A 233 -2.85 -4.45 -5.91
CA THR A 233 -3.35 -3.13 -5.49
C THR A 233 -4.83 -3.01 -5.80
N ARG A 234 -5.53 -2.17 -5.04
CA ARG A 234 -6.90 -1.80 -5.36
C ARG A 234 -6.93 -0.79 -6.50
N SER A 235 -7.90 -0.93 -7.39
CA SER A 235 -8.39 0.16 -8.22
C SER A 235 -9.52 0.88 -7.48
N SER A 236 -9.29 2.12 -7.04
CA SER A 236 -10.30 2.94 -6.36
C SER A 236 -10.25 4.38 -6.88
N PHE A 237 -11.42 5.00 -7.11
CA PHE A 237 -11.70 6.45 -7.33
C PHE A 237 -10.79 7.26 -8.26
N ALA A 238 -11.22 7.68 -9.45
CA ALA A 238 -10.47 8.61 -10.32
C ALA A 238 -10.72 9.99 -9.79
N VAL A 239 -9.83 10.85 -10.23
CA VAL A 239 -10.32 12.07 -10.86
C VAL A 239 -9.74 12.04 -12.27
N THR A 240 -10.56 12.20 -13.30
CA THR A 240 -10.08 12.32 -14.69
C THR A 240 -9.15 13.53 -14.88
N VAL A 241 -9.27 14.51 -13.98
CA VAL A 241 -8.37 15.66 -13.82
C VAL A 241 -7.87 15.69 -12.39
N SER A 242 -6.63 15.25 -12.14
CA SER A 242 -6.01 15.38 -10.82
C SER A 242 -5.85 16.87 -10.47
N GLU A 243 -6.81 17.40 -9.72
CA GLU A 243 -6.66 18.69 -9.05
C GLU A 243 -5.46 18.59 -8.10
N THR A 244 -4.66 19.65 -8.04
CA THR A 244 -3.59 19.70 -7.04
C THR A 244 -4.20 19.67 -5.64
N GLN A 245 -3.51 19.07 -4.66
CA GLN A 245 -3.95 19.10 -3.26
C GLN A 245 -4.29 20.52 -2.79
N SER A 246 -3.48 21.51 -3.15
CA SER A 246 -3.74 22.92 -2.82
C SER A 246 -4.96 23.52 -3.51
N ALA A 247 -5.44 22.96 -4.62
CA ALA A 247 -6.70 23.37 -5.23
C ALA A 247 -7.88 22.80 -4.44
N MET A 248 -7.86 21.50 -4.14
CA MET A 248 -8.90 20.84 -3.33
C MET A 248 -9.03 21.48 -1.94
N GLU A 249 -7.91 21.78 -1.27
CA GLU A 249 -7.92 22.45 0.04
C GLU A 249 -8.52 23.85 -0.03
N ARG A 250 -8.23 24.61 -1.10
CA ARG A 250 -8.81 25.95 -1.29
C ARG A 250 -10.30 25.89 -1.56
N GLU A 251 -10.76 24.93 -2.37
CA GLU A 251 -12.18 24.77 -2.66
C GLU A 251 -12.94 24.35 -1.40
N LEU A 252 -12.41 23.40 -0.62
CA LEU A 252 -12.96 23.01 0.68
C LEU A 252 -13.17 24.23 1.61
N VAL A 253 -12.12 25.05 1.78
CA VAL A 253 -12.20 26.22 2.66
C VAL A 253 -13.19 27.25 2.11
N LYS A 254 -13.20 27.46 0.79
CA LYS A 254 -14.13 28.37 0.12
C LYS A 254 -15.60 27.98 0.38
N VAL A 255 -15.99 26.73 0.11
CA VAL A 255 -17.39 26.30 0.31
C VAL A 255 -17.82 26.37 1.78
N ILE A 256 -16.91 26.07 2.72
CA ILE A 256 -17.15 26.23 4.15
C ILE A 256 -17.39 27.70 4.51
N LEU A 257 -16.57 28.61 4.01
CA LEU A 257 -16.70 30.05 4.27
C LEU A 257 -17.97 30.65 3.65
N GLU A 258 -18.38 30.18 2.47
CA GLU A 258 -19.63 30.58 1.82
C GLU A 258 -20.86 30.15 2.63
N CYS A 259 -20.86 28.90 3.15
CA CYS A 259 -21.90 28.41 4.06
C CYS A 259 -21.97 29.25 5.34
N ILE A 260 -20.83 29.51 5.97
CA ILE A 260 -20.74 30.33 7.19
C ILE A 260 -21.24 31.75 6.94
N SER A 261 -20.86 32.37 5.82
CA SER A 261 -21.30 33.71 5.43
C SER A 261 -22.81 33.79 5.20
N SER A 262 -23.42 32.67 4.80
CA SER A 262 -24.87 32.51 4.65
C SER A 262 -25.59 32.19 5.97
N ASN A 263 -24.87 32.22 7.10
CA ASN A 263 -25.35 31.84 8.43
C ASN A 263 -25.81 30.37 8.52
N GLY A 264 -25.21 29.51 7.69
CA GLY A 264 -25.45 28.07 7.67
C GLY A 264 -24.54 27.29 8.62
N LYS A 265 -24.90 26.03 8.87
CA LYS A 265 -24.17 25.08 9.71
C LYS A 265 -23.42 24.10 8.83
N VAL A 266 -22.16 23.85 9.13
CA VAL A 266 -21.32 22.88 8.43
C VAL A 266 -21.20 21.63 9.30
N VAL A 267 -21.55 20.46 8.74
CA VAL A 267 -21.39 19.15 9.39
C VAL A 267 -20.43 18.29 8.58
N ILE A 268 -19.39 17.77 9.22
CA ILE A 268 -18.34 16.98 8.59
C ILE A 268 -18.28 15.59 9.26
N PRO A 269 -18.92 14.57 8.68
CA PRO A 269 -18.83 13.19 9.16
C PRO A 269 -17.45 12.59 8.90
N VAL A 270 -16.79 12.13 9.96
CA VAL A 270 -15.42 11.57 9.92
C VAL A 270 -15.27 10.42 10.93
N TYR A 271 -14.30 9.55 10.71
CA TYR A 271 -13.75 8.71 11.77
C TYR A 271 -12.80 9.53 12.65
N ARG A 272 -12.64 9.11 13.90
CA ARG A 272 -11.85 9.85 14.91
C ARG A 272 -10.36 9.97 14.60
N LEU A 273 -9.84 9.18 13.64
CA LEU A 273 -8.44 9.19 13.20
C LEU A 273 -8.36 9.04 11.68
N GLY A 274 -7.45 9.77 11.04
CA GLY A 274 -7.34 9.84 9.58
C GLY A 274 -7.77 11.22 9.08
N TYR A 275 -8.75 11.27 8.18
CA TYR A 275 -9.21 12.50 7.52
C TYR A 275 -9.61 13.62 8.49
N PHE A 276 -10.15 13.29 9.67
CA PHE A 276 -10.37 14.29 10.74
C PHE A 276 -9.13 15.18 10.97
N HIS A 277 -7.94 14.57 11.06
CA HIS A 277 -6.70 15.28 11.36
C HIS A 277 -6.20 16.11 10.18
N GLU A 278 -6.41 15.63 8.96
CA GLU A 278 -6.08 16.36 7.74
C GLU A 278 -6.94 17.63 7.64
N LEU A 279 -8.27 17.47 7.71
CA LEU A 279 -9.23 18.56 7.59
C LEU A 279 -9.10 19.59 8.71
N ILE A 280 -8.99 19.15 9.96
CA ILE A 280 -8.86 20.09 11.07
C ILE A 280 -7.55 20.87 11.01
N THR A 281 -6.45 20.27 10.53
CA THR A 281 -5.19 20.99 10.32
C THR A 281 -5.37 22.08 9.26
N ILE A 282 -6.02 21.77 8.13
CA ILE A 282 -6.33 22.75 7.08
C ILE A 282 -7.17 23.91 7.62
N LEU A 283 -8.24 23.60 8.37
CA LEU A 283 -9.14 24.62 8.91
C LEU A 283 -8.46 25.49 9.96
N LEU A 284 -7.70 24.91 10.89
CA LEU A 284 -7.00 25.67 11.93
C LEU A 284 -5.91 26.58 11.33
N GLU A 285 -5.17 26.13 10.31
CA GLU A 285 -4.21 26.97 9.59
C GLU A 285 -4.90 28.19 8.95
N HIS A 286 -6.03 27.98 8.25
CA HIS A 286 -6.78 29.09 7.65
C HIS A 286 -7.40 30.01 8.69
N TRP A 287 -7.95 29.46 9.77
CA TRP A 287 -8.54 30.24 10.88
C TRP A 287 -7.50 31.13 11.56
N GLN A 288 -6.25 30.67 11.67
CA GLN A 288 -5.15 31.48 12.20
C GLN A 288 -4.76 32.62 11.27
N GLN A 289 -4.75 32.39 9.96
CA GLN A 289 -4.42 33.41 8.95
C GLN A 289 -5.49 34.52 8.87
N MET A 290 -6.74 34.21 9.23
CA MET A 290 -7.86 35.16 9.24
C MET A 290 -8.05 35.93 10.56
N LYS A 291 -7.10 35.84 11.51
CA LYS A 291 -7.14 36.65 12.74
C LYS A 291 -6.92 38.12 12.39
N ASP A 292 -7.77 39.02 12.91
CA ASP A 292 -7.62 40.46 12.68
C ASP A 292 -6.43 41.05 13.47
N ALA A 293 -6.13 42.34 13.23
CA ALA A 293 -5.03 43.05 13.90
C ALA A 293 -5.18 43.14 15.44
N THR A 294 -6.35 42.81 15.99
CA THR A 294 -6.60 42.75 17.44
C THR A 294 -6.43 41.35 18.01
N GLY A 295 -6.06 40.36 17.18
CA GLY A 295 -5.97 38.96 17.54
C GLY A 295 -7.32 38.29 17.77
N LYS A 296 -8.43 39.00 17.56
CA LYS A 296 -9.77 38.42 17.57
C LYS A 296 -10.04 37.87 16.19
N SER A 297 -10.38 36.61 16.16
CA SER A 297 -10.80 36.00 14.93
C SER A 297 -12.30 36.23 14.78
N ALA A 298 -12.78 36.58 13.58
CA ALA A 298 -14.20 36.66 13.24
C ALA A 298 -14.86 35.26 13.18
N GLN A 299 -14.50 34.37 14.11
CA GLN A 299 -14.57 32.93 13.96
C GLN A 299 -15.95 32.36 14.19
N CYS A 300 -16.44 31.67 13.16
CA CYS A 300 -17.35 30.57 13.33
C CYS A 300 -16.66 29.48 14.19
N PRO A 301 -17.29 29.03 15.29
CA PRO A 301 -16.70 28.04 16.20
C PRO A 301 -16.60 26.66 15.54
N ILE A 302 -15.51 25.94 15.84
CA ILE A 302 -15.31 24.54 15.44
C ILE A 302 -15.56 23.64 16.64
N TYR A 303 -16.50 22.71 16.48
CA TYR A 303 -16.90 21.76 17.52
C TYR A 303 -16.58 20.32 17.14
N LEU A 304 -16.41 19.50 18.17
CA LEU A 304 -16.24 18.06 18.09
C LEU A 304 -17.45 17.38 18.75
N SER A 305 -18.06 16.41 18.09
CA SER A 305 -19.21 15.70 18.64
C SER A 305 -18.84 14.88 19.90
N ASP A 306 -17.60 14.38 19.95
CA ASP A 306 -17.07 13.57 21.05
C ASP A 306 -15.67 14.06 21.47
N SER A 307 -15.47 14.14 22.78
CA SER A 307 -14.16 14.36 23.44
C SER A 307 -13.06 13.37 23.04
N ALA A 308 -13.42 12.17 22.58
CA ALA A 308 -12.47 11.18 22.08
C ALA A 308 -11.84 11.56 20.72
N MET A 309 -12.37 12.57 20.02
CA MET A 309 -11.78 13.13 18.79
C MET A 309 -10.61 14.07 19.14
N GLU A 310 -9.52 13.51 19.62
CA GLU A 310 -8.36 14.26 20.10
C GLU A 310 -7.54 14.86 18.95
N TYR A 311 -7.15 16.13 19.05
CA TYR A 311 -6.20 16.79 18.15
C TYR A 311 -5.05 17.45 18.92
N PRO A 312 -3.78 17.09 18.63
CA PRO A 312 -3.38 15.92 17.84
C PRO A 312 -3.77 14.62 18.54
N SER A 313 -4.02 13.54 17.80
CA SER A 313 -4.32 12.24 18.40
C SER A 313 -3.18 11.74 19.28
N ARG A 314 -3.54 11.11 20.42
CA ARG A 314 -2.61 10.41 21.33
C ARG A 314 -1.76 9.33 20.65
N PHE A 315 -2.14 8.83 19.47
CA PHE A 315 -1.40 7.78 18.76
C PHE A 315 -0.27 8.33 17.88
N LEU A 316 -0.35 9.61 17.47
CA LEU A 316 0.64 10.21 16.57
C LEU A 316 2.08 10.29 17.15
N PRO A 317 2.31 10.47 18.47
CA PRO A 317 3.66 10.38 19.04
C PRO A 317 4.41 9.09 18.68
N LEU A 318 3.74 7.94 18.70
CA LEU A 318 4.30 6.64 18.32
C LEU A 318 4.72 6.60 16.83
N LEU A 319 4.07 7.43 16.01
CA LEU A 319 4.17 7.46 14.56
C LEU A 319 4.83 8.75 14.05
N SER A 320 5.50 9.49 14.92
CA SER A 320 6.11 10.79 14.61
C SER A 320 7.03 10.75 13.39
N ARG A 321 7.74 9.64 13.16
CA ARG A 321 8.63 9.44 12.00
C ARG A 321 7.90 9.36 10.66
N THR A 322 6.61 9.01 10.65
CA THR A 322 5.78 8.96 9.44
C THR A 322 4.90 10.21 9.31
N CYS A 323 4.98 11.15 10.26
CA CYS A 323 4.24 12.40 10.23
C CYS A 323 5.07 13.53 9.58
N THR A 324 4.39 14.53 9.03
CA THR A 324 5.03 15.73 8.48
C THR A 324 5.79 16.52 9.55
N HIS A 325 6.71 17.39 9.15
CA HIS A 325 7.43 18.25 10.09
C HIS A 325 6.51 19.19 10.86
N ALA A 326 5.42 19.66 10.25
CA ALA A 326 4.41 20.49 10.91
C ALA A 326 3.78 19.73 12.09
N VAL A 327 3.33 18.49 11.88
CA VAL A 327 2.79 17.65 12.95
C VAL A 327 3.84 17.27 13.98
N GLN A 328 5.08 16.98 13.57
CA GLN A 328 6.16 16.72 14.51
C GLN A 328 6.43 17.92 15.44
N ASN A 329 6.35 19.15 14.92
CA ASN A 329 6.48 20.36 15.73
C ASN A 329 5.28 20.53 16.67
N LEU A 330 4.05 20.33 16.15
CA LEU A 330 2.81 20.37 16.94
C LEU A 330 2.87 19.40 18.15
N LEU A 331 3.41 18.20 17.95
CA LEU A 331 3.59 17.20 19.01
C LEU A 331 4.63 17.59 20.06
N ARG A 332 5.68 18.36 19.69
CA ARG A 332 6.71 18.84 20.64
C ARG A 332 6.24 20.04 21.45
N GLU A 333 5.49 20.96 20.83
CA GLU A 333 5.10 22.24 21.41
C GLU A 333 3.96 22.12 22.45
N ARG A 334 3.31 20.95 22.62
CA ARG A 334 2.12 20.76 23.49
C ARG A 334 1.08 21.88 23.31
N SER A 335 0.74 22.14 22.04
CA SER A 335 0.16 23.36 21.46
C SER A 335 -0.88 24.17 22.27
N PRO A 336 -0.84 25.52 22.19
CA PRO A 336 -1.91 26.43 22.63
C PRO A 336 -3.16 26.49 21.72
N ASN A 337 -3.15 25.86 20.53
CA ASN A 337 -4.27 25.92 19.57
C ASN A 337 -5.40 24.91 19.84
N ALA A 338 -5.22 23.98 20.78
CA ALA A 338 -6.31 23.09 21.20
C ALA A 338 -7.44 23.84 21.93
N ALA A 339 -7.18 25.07 22.40
CA ALA A 339 -8.17 25.92 23.06
C ALA A 339 -9.32 26.36 22.13
N ASP A 340 -9.13 26.30 20.82
CA ASP A 340 -10.14 26.67 19.82
C ASP A 340 -11.13 25.51 19.53
N LEU A 341 -10.88 24.30 20.05
CA LEU A 341 -11.74 23.13 19.87
C LEU A 341 -12.61 22.90 21.10
N GLN A 342 -13.93 22.79 20.89
CA GLN A 342 -14.89 22.60 21.97
C GLN A 342 -15.75 21.36 21.73
N VAL A 343 -16.08 20.63 22.80
CA VAL A 343 -17.09 19.57 22.73
C VAL A 343 -18.45 20.20 22.44
N PHE A 344 -19.18 19.62 21.49
CA PHE A 344 -20.43 20.16 21.03
C PHE A 344 -21.55 20.03 22.08
N ASP A 345 -22.24 21.12 22.37
CA ASP A 345 -23.52 21.08 23.09
C ASP A 345 -24.64 20.84 22.07
N TRP A 346 -25.23 19.65 22.10
CA TRP A 346 -26.30 19.22 21.20
C TRP A 346 -27.52 20.15 21.18
N LYS A 347 -27.75 20.95 22.23
CA LYS A 347 -28.80 21.98 22.24
C LYS A 347 -28.58 23.06 21.17
N ARG A 348 -27.32 23.27 20.74
CA ARG A 348 -26.94 24.23 19.69
C ARG A 348 -27.44 23.86 18.31
N LEU A 349 -27.81 22.59 18.06
CA LEU A 349 -28.41 22.19 16.77
C LEU A 349 -29.63 23.04 16.40
N GLN A 350 -30.43 23.44 17.38
CA GLN A 350 -31.65 24.23 17.18
C GLN A 350 -31.42 25.73 17.36
N GLN A 351 -30.22 26.14 17.78
CA GLN A 351 -29.90 27.55 17.97
C GLN A 351 -29.53 28.21 16.62
N PRO A 352 -29.81 29.51 16.47
CA PRO A 352 -29.33 30.28 15.32
C PRO A 352 -27.81 30.50 15.41
N GLY A 353 -27.18 30.69 14.26
CA GLY A 353 -25.76 30.99 14.13
C GLY A 353 -24.96 29.85 13.47
N PRO A 354 -23.86 30.18 12.78
CA PRO A 354 -23.06 29.20 12.08
C PRO A 354 -22.14 28.47 13.05
N PHE A 355 -21.82 27.22 12.72
CA PHE A 355 -20.76 26.45 13.35
C PHE A 355 -20.20 25.44 12.35
N VAL A 356 -18.98 24.96 12.61
CA VAL A 356 -18.44 23.76 11.98
C VAL A 356 -18.46 22.64 13.01
N LEU A 357 -19.03 21.49 12.67
CA LEU A 357 -19.11 20.33 13.55
C LEU A 357 -18.47 19.11 12.89
N PHE A 358 -17.36 18.63 13.47
CA PHE A 358 -16.85 17.30 13.17
C PHE A 358 -17.64 16.27 13.99
N THR A 359 -18.14 15.24 13.32
CA THR A 359 -19.00 14.23 13.95
C THR A 359 -18.68 12.82 13.43
N GLY A 360 -18.95 11.80 14.24
CA GLY A 360 -18.74 10.39 13.87
C GLY A 360 -19.99 9.52 13.99
N PRO A 361 -20.03 8.36 13.31
CA PRO A 361 -19.06 7.86 12.33
C PRO A 361 -19.22 8.45 10.91
N ALA A 362 -18.22 8.29 10.04
CA ALA A 362 -18.20 8.81 8.68
C ALA A 362 -19.22 8.17 7.71
N ASN A 363 -19.66 6.93 7.98
CA ASN A 363 -20.63 6.22 7.15
C ASN A 363 -22.08 6.71 7.34
N ILE A 364 -22.33 7.55 8.37
CA ILE A 364 -23.62 8.21 8.66
C ILE A 364 -24.75 7.22 9.01
N SER A 365 -24.49 5.92 9.04
CA SER A 365 -25.52 4.90 9.29
C SER A 365 -26.10 4.96 10.71
N GLN A 366 -25.37 5.52 11.68
CA GLN A 366 -25.81 5.68 13.06
C GLN A 366 -25.10 6.85 13.77
N GLY A 367 -25.30 6.95 15.08
CA GLY A 367 -24.50 7.81 15.95
C GLY A 367 -24.77 9.30 15.80
N ASP A 368 -23.78 10.08 16.20
CA ASP A 368 -23.86 11.54 16.24
C ASP A 368 -23.92 12.14 14.84
N SER A 369 -23.26 11.52 13.84
CA SER A 369 -23.37 11.93 12.44
C SER A 369 -24.80 11.86 11.92
N LEU A 370 -25.48 10.73 12.14
CA LEU A 370 -26.88 10.57 11.74
C LEU A 370 -27.78 11.59 12.44
N ARG A 371 -27.57 11.81 13.75
CA ARG A 371 -28.33 12.80 14.53
C ARG A 371 -28.13 14.22 14.00
N ALA A 372 -26.89 14.63 13.77
CA ALA A 372 -26.56 15.96 13.28
C ALA A 372 -27.14 16.20 11.88
N ILE A 373 -26.95 15.25 10.96
CA ILE A 373 -27.43 15.35 9.58
C ILE A 373 -28.96 15.43 9.53
N LYS A 374 -29.68 14.58 10.27
CA LYS A 374 -31.15 14.67 10.37
C LYS A 374 -31.64 16.04 10.83
N ALA A 375 -30.87 16.73 11.66
CA ALA A 375 -31.22 18.06 12.17
C ALA A 375 -30.89 19.20 11.20
N VAL A 376 -29.86 19.07 10.36
CA VAL A 376 -29.41 20.14 9.46
C VAL A 376 -29.88 19.98 8.01
N ALA A 377 -30.29 18.79 7.59
CA ALA A 377 -30.56 18.46 6.18
C ALA A 377 -31.73 19.22 5.53
N SER A 378 -32.66 19.76 6.32
CA SER A 378 -33.85 20.45 5.78
C SER A 378 -33.61 21.92 5.43
N ASP A 379 -32.51 22.53 5.88
CA ASP A 379 -32.20 23.92 5.58
C ASP A 379 -31.11 24.00 4.50
N PRO A 380 -31.42 24.56 3.31
CA PRO A 380 -30.51 24.62 2.16
C PRO A 380 -29.28 25.50 2.39
N LYS A 381 -29.21 26.27 3.49
CA LYS A 381 -28.02 27.04 3.86
C LYS A 381 -26.93 26.16 4.48
N ASN A 382 -27.30 25.00 5.00
CA ASN A 382 -26.37 24.11 5.67
C ASN A 382 -25.54 23.31 4.66
N LEU A 383 -24.34 22.93 5.08
CA LEU A 383 -23.40 22.18 4.27
C LEU A 383 -23.05 20.86 4.95
N ILE A 384 -23.09 19.78 4.19
CA ILE A 384 -22.56 18.47 4.59
C ILE A 384 -21.31 18.22 3.75
N VAL A 385 -20.17 18.04 4.40
CA VAL A 385 -18.90 17.75 3.72
C VAL A 385 -18.61 16.26 3.86
N LEU A 386 -18.68 15.54 2.74
CA LEU A 386 -18.29 14.13 2.67
C LEU A 386 -16.81 14.03 2.28
N SER A 387 -15.96 13.63 3.21
CA SER A 387 -14.50 13.59 3.01
C SER A 387 -13.89 12.18 2.99
N GLU A 388 -14.68 11.19 3.40
CA GLU A 388 -14.24 9.81 3.54
C GLU A 388 -14.73 8.97 2.37
N TYR A 389 -14.11 7.79 2.17
CA TYR A 389 -14.55 6.82 1.18
C TYR A 389 -16.04 6.51 1.41
N CYS A 390 -16.87 6.83 0.40
CA CYS A 390 -18.27 6.47 0.41
C CYS A 390 -18.39 5.00 0.06
N THR A 391 -18.76 4.18 1.04
CA THR A 391 -18.91 2.73 0.83
C THR A 391 -20.30 2.46 0.27
N PRO A 392 -20.42 1.74 -0.86
CA PRO A 392 -21.71 1.29 -1.37
C PRO A 392 -22.57 0.64 -0.28
N GLY A 393 -23.86 0.94 -0.29
CA GLY A 393 -24.81 0.48 0.74
C GLY A 393 -24.82 1.29 2.05
N THR A 394 -23.97 2.32 2.20
CA THR A 394 -24.01 3.21 3.38
C THR A 394 -24.69 4.55 3.08
N VAL A 395 -25.15 5.25 4.12
CA VAL A 395 -25.88 6.52 3.97
C VAL A 395 -25.02 7.60 3.32
N ASN A 396 -23.71 7.63 3.61
CA ASN A 396 -22.81 8.61 3.00
C ASN A 396 -22.71 8.45 1.47
N TYR A 397 -22.80 7.22 0.97
CA TYR A 397 -22.79 6.93 -0.46
C TYR A 397 -24.09 7.36 -1.13
N LEU A 398 -25.23 7.15 -0.47
CA LEU A 398 -26.54 7.62 -0.97
C LEU A 398 -26.66 9.15 -1.05
N LEU A 399 -25.90 9.86 -0.21
CA LEU A 399 -25.85 11.33 -0.21
C LEU A 399 -24.89 11.89 -1.27
N TYR A 400 -24.04 11.05 -1.86
CA TYR A 400 -23.11 11.46 -2.90
C TYR A 400 -23.88 11.68 -4.20
N ALA A 401 -24.14 12.96 -4.52
CA ALA A 401 -24.78 13.34 -5.77
C ALA A 401 -23.76 13.21 -6.91
N ASP A 402 -24.05 12.30 -7.83
CA ASP A 402 -23.30 11.94 -9.04
C ASP A 402 -22.36 10.72 -8.88
N PRO A 403 -22.85 9.48 -9.15
CA PRO A 403 -22.06 8.26 -9.15
C PRO A 403 -21.27 8.09 -10.45
N GLU A 404 -20.69 9.14 -11.02
CA GLU A 404 -19.68 8.94 -12.06
C GLU A 404 -18.54 8.14 -11.42
N HIS A 405 -18.49 6.86 -11.77
CA HIS A 405 -17.54 5.89 -11.24
C HIS A 405 -16.19 6.23 -11.84
N GLU A 406 -15.46 7.03 -11.09
CA GLU A 406 -14.13 7.45 -11.44
C GLU A 406 -13.15 6.37 -10.92
N VAL A 407 -12.05 6.02 -11.63
CA VAL A 407 -10.89 5.19 -11.14
C VAL A 407 -9.46 5.84 -11.10
N ASP A 408 -8.70 5.83 -9.97
CA ASP A 408 -7.37 6.49 -9.83
C ASP A 408 -6.29 5.76 -10.64
N THR A 409 -6.22 6.06 -11.91
CA THR A 409 -5.18 5.51 -12.78
C THR A 409 -3.82 6.15 -12.54
N LYS A 410 -3.77 7.42 -12.13
CA LYS A 410 -2.52 8.17 -11.98
C LYS A 410 -1.66 7.64 -10.84
N SER A 411 -2.23 7.46 -9.65
CA SER A 411 -1.48 6.93 -8.51
C SER A 411 -1.05 5.49 -8.75
N ILE A 412 -1.88 4.68 -9.42
CA ILE A 412 -1.52 3.32 -9.82
C ILE A 412 -0.33 3.36 -10.78
N VAL A 413 -0.39 4.15 -11.86
CA VAL A 413 0.72 4.32 -12.81
C VAL A 413 1.99 4.76 -12.09
N GLN A 414 1.92 5.75 -11.21
CA GLN A 414 3.07 6.22 -10.45
C GLN A 414 3.64 5.12 -9.52
N LEU A 415 2.78 4.32 -8.89
CA LEU A 415 3.23 3.20 -8.06
C LEU A 415 3.92 2.13 -8.91
N VAL A 416 3.30 1.74 -10.03
CA VAL A 416 3.86 0.74 -10.96
C VAL A 416 5.21 1.21 -11.51
N SER A 417 5.31 2.49 -11.90
CA SER A 417 6.57 3.11 -12.34
C SER A 417 7.65 3.07 -11.24
N ARG A 418 7.25 3.38 -9.99
CA ARG A 418 8.16 3.40 -8.84
C ARG A 418 8.66 2.02 -8.46
N VAL A 419 7.79 1.01 -8.47
CA VAL A 419 8.13 -0.34 -7.96
C VAL A 419 8.54 -1.32 -9.07
N ALA A 420 8.23 -1.02 -10.33
CA ALA A 420 8.54 -1.80 -11.53
C ALA A 420 8.13 -3.29 -11.45
N PRO A 421 6.86 -3.61 -11.15
CA PRO A 421 6.40 -5.00 -11.00
C PRO A 421 6.29 -5.69 -12.37
N ARG A 422 6.46 -7.02 -12.44
CA ARG A 422 6.22 -7.78 -13.68
C ARG A 422 4.73 -7.94 -14.01
N GLN A 423 3.91 -8.11 -12.98
CA GLN A 423 2.47 -8.25 -13.09
C GLN A 423 1.78 -7.26 -12.15
N VAL A 424 0.72 -6.61 -12.61
CA VAL A 424 -0.18 -5.80 -11.78
C VAL A 424 -1.51 -6.54 -11.70
N ILE A 425 -1.96 -6.79 -10.47
CA ILE A 425 -3.19 -7.49 -10.15
C ILE A 425 -4.11 -6.51 -9.43
N LEU A 426 -5.22 -6.18 -10.08
CA LEU A 426 -6.16 -5.16 -9.63
C LEU A 426 -7.33 -5.79 -8.85
N ASP A 427 -7.54 -5.36 -7.61
CA ASP A 427 -8.82 -5.54 -6.90
C ASP A 427 -9.82 -4.50 -7.40
N TYR A 428 -10.91 -4.95 -8.02
CA TYR A 428 -11.93 -4.12 -8.64
C TYR A 428 -13.33 -4.52 -8.18
N THR A 429 -14.23 -3.56 -8.12
CA THR A 429 -15.66 -3.78 -7.83
C THR A 429 -16.52 -3.68 -9.08
N VAL A 430 -16.15 -2.82 -10.02
CA VAL A 430 -16.86 -2.60 -11.29
C VAL A 430 -16.02 -3.16 -12.44
N PRO A 431 -16.56 -4.08 -13.28
CA PRO A 431 -15.80 -4.66 -14.39
C PRO A 431 -15.36 -3.65 -15.47
N ASP A 432 -16.16 -2.64 -15.76
CA ASP A 432 -15.83 -1.63 -16.78
C ASP A 432 -14.62 -0.78 -16.36
N ASP A 433 -14.54 -0.44 -15.06
CA ASP A 433 -13.39 0.23 -14.44
C ASP A 433 -12.10 -0.56 -14.64
N LEU A 434 -12.16 -1.89 -14.53
CA LEU A 434 -11.00 -2.75 -14.74
C LEU A 434 -10.44 -2.60 -16.15
N ALA A 435 -11.31 -2.64 -17.18
CA ALA A 435 -10.88 -2.56 -18.58
C ALA A 435 -10.21 -1.21 -18.87
N PHE A 436 -10.77 -0.13 -18.33
CA PHE A 436 -10.21 1.21 -18.43
C PHE A 436 -8.83 1.30 -17.76
N VAL A 437 -8.71 0.90 -16.48
CA VAL A 437 -7.45 0.96 -15.74
C VAL A 437 -6.39 0.07 -16.39
N GLN A 438 -6.76 -1.13 -16.80
CA GLN A 438 -5.86 -2.07 -17.45
C GLN A 438 -5.26 -1.45 -18.71
N THR A 439 -6.10 -0.92 -19.59
CA THR A 439 -5.67 -0.28 -20.83
C THR A 439 -4.79 0.95 -20.55
N HIS A 440 -5.19 1.80 -19.60
CA HIS A 440 -4.47 3.00 -19.27
C HIS A 440 -3.08 2.70 -18.68
N VAL A 441 -3.00 1.82 -17.67
CA VAL A 441 -1.74 1.44 -17.03
C VAL A 441 -0.81 0.80 -18.06
N GLN A 442 -1.29 -0.14 -18.88
CA GLN A 442 -0.48 -0.78 -19.92
C GLN A 442 0.08 0.23 -20.93
N ASN A 443 -0.73 1.20 -21.36
CA ASN A 443 -0.28 2.22 -22.30
C ASN A 443 0.77 3.15 -21.68
N GLN A 444 0.62 3.53 -20.41
CA GLN A 444 1.63 4.32 -19.69
C GLN A 444 2.93 3.54 -19.50
N MET A 445 2.87 2.25 -19.14
CA MET A 445 4.06 1.42 -18.96
C MET A 445 4.84 1.21 -20.26
N LYS A 446 4.18 1.17 -21.42
CA LYS A 446 4.87 1.13 -22.73
C LYS A 446 5.70 2.39 -23.02
N MET A 447 5.34 3.51 -22.41
CA MET A 447 6.00 4.80 -22.60
C MET A 447 7.05 5.10 -21.52
N ASP A 448 7.03 4.37 -20.40
CA ASP A 448 7.96 4.57 -19.30
C ASP A 448 9.24 3.73 -19.52
N PRO A 449 10.42 4.37 -19.72
CA PRO A 449 11.68 3.66 -19.94
C PRO A 449 12.21 2.95 -18.69
N THR A 450 11.61 3.19 -17.52
CA THR A 450 12.05 2.64 -16.24
C THR A 450 11.38 1.31 -15.89
N VAL A 451 10.35 0.92 -16.65
CA VAL A 451 9.56 -0.30 -16.46
C VAL A 451 9.69 -1.19 -17.70
N ASP A 452 9.66 -2.51 -17.50
CA ASP A 452 9.68 -3.47 -18.60
C ASP A 452 8.41 -3.33 -19.47
N THR A 453 8.56 -3.25 -20.79
CA THR A 453 7.42 -3.19 -21.72
C THR A 453 6.50 -4.42 -21.69
N SER A 454 6.97 -5.53 -21.10
CA SER A 454 6.24 -6.79 -20.93
C SER A 454 5.35 -6.84 -19.68
N VAL A 455 5.25 -5.75 -18.91
CA VAL A 455 4.37 -5.71 -17.72
C VAL A 455 2.93 -6.03 -18.10
N THR A 456 2.37 -7.03 -17.43
CA THR A 456 0.98 -7.43 -17.62
C THR A 456 0.10 -6.84 -16.53
N VAL A 457 -1.12 -6.46 -16.89
CA VAL A 457 -2.12 -5.93 -15.96
C VAL A 457 -3.35 -6.79 -16.09
N LYS A 458 -3.89 -7.29 -14.97
CA LYS A 458 -5.07 -8.16 -14.92
C LYS A 458 -5.89 -7.92 -13.64
N GLY A 459 -7.17 -8.25 -13.68
CA GLY A 459 -8.03 -8.23 -12.49
C GLY A 459 -7.90 -9.51 -11.66
N VAL A 460 -8.17 -9.42 -10.35
CA VAL A 460 -8.38 -10.62 -9.51
C VAL A 460 -9.69 -11.28 -9.94
N ASN A 461 -9.67 -12.60 -10.14
CA ASN A 461 -10.86 -13.36 -10.48
C ASN A 461 -11.88 -13.28 -9.32
N PRO A 462 -13.14 -12.90 -9.59
CA PRO A 462 -14.14 -12.72 -8.53
C PRO A 462 -14.56 -14.01 -7.84
N THR A 463 -14.49 -15.17 -8.53
CA THR A 463 -15.05 -16.44 -8.03
C THR A 463 -14.03 -17.58 -8.01
N GLY A 464 -12.75 -17.29 -8.25
CA GLY A 464 -11.71 -18.31 -8.32
C GLY A 464 -10.30 -17.78 -8.11
N ARG A 465 -9.34 -18.64 -8.38
CA ARG A 465 -7.91 -18.32 -8.23
C ARG A 465 -7.40 -17.58 -9.46
N THR A 466 -6.71 -16.46 -9.24
CA THR A 466 -5.89 -15.79 -10.25
C THR A 466 -4.46 -16.32 -10.13
N PRO A 467 -3.92 -16.96 -11.18
CA PRO A 467 -2.53 -17.38 -11.13
C PRO A 467 -1.59 -16.18 -11.15
N ILE A 468 -0.49 -16.29 -10.41
CA ILE A 468 0.61 -15.36 -10.48
C ILE A 468 1.76 -16.13 -11.09
N GLU A 469 2.23 -15.66 -12.24
CA GLU A 469 3.43 -16.25 -12.81
C GLU A 469 4.58 -15.96 -11.85
N PRO A 470 5.33 -16.98 -11.39
CA PRO A 470 6.52 -16.70 -10.60
C PRO A 470 7.43 -15.79 -11.43
N ALA A 471 8.39 -15.15 -10.77
CA ALA A 471 9.52 -14.68 -11.52
C ALA A 471 10.02 -15.87 -12.34
N ARG A 472 9.86 -15.85 -13.68
CA ARG A 472 10.75 -16.66 -14.52
C ARG A 472 12.12 -16.36 -13.94
N ASP A 473 12.90 -17.39 -13.65
CA ASP A 473 14.32 -17.27 -13.87
C ASP A 473 14.38 -16.60 -15.24
N ILE A 474 14.68 -15.30 -15.28
CA ILE A 474 15.51 -14.85 -16.38
C ILE A 474 16.62 -15.86 -16.22
N PRO A 475 16.79 -16.83 -17.14
CA PRO A 475 17.94 -17.68 -17.02
C PRO A 475 19.05 -16.68 -16.83
N LEU A 476 19.75 -16.76 -15.70
CA LEU A 476 21.14 -16.42 -15.76
C LEU A 476 21.58 -17.29 -16.92
N ARG A 477 21.75 -16.68 -18.10
CA ARG A 477 22.64 -17.21 -19.10
C ARG A 477 23.98 -17.11 -18.40
N ILE A 478 24.21 -18.08 -17.53
CA ILE A 478 25.52 -18.51 -17.10
C ILE A 478 26.08 -19.04 -18.41
N HIS A 479 26.65 -18.12 -19.19
CA HIS A 479 27.43 -18.49 -20.35
C HIS A 479 28.47 -19.51 -19.84
N LYS A 480 28.85 -20.44 -20.71
CA LYS A 480 29.85 -21.52 -20.45
C LYS A 480 31.20 -21.03 -19.89
N ALA A 481 31.35 -19.72 -19.67
CA ALA A 481 32.47 -18.99 -19.08
C ALA A 481 32.45 -18.85 -17.54
N MET A 482 31.35 -19.21 -16.84
CA MET A 482 31.30 -19.15 -15.36
C MET A 482 31.78 -20.43 -14.66
N PHE A 483 31.98 -21.51 -15.42
CA PHE A 483 32.83 -22.62 -15.02
C PHE A 483 33.97 -22.68 -16.02
N ASN A 484 35.20 -22.43 -15.57
CA ASN A 484 36.35 -23.26 -15.92
C ASN A 484 37.60 -22.77 -15.19
N ASN A 485 37.86 -23.40 -14.05
CA ASN A 485 39.12 -24.10 -13.94
C ASN A 485 38.84 -25.58 -14.34
N PRO A 486 39.65 -26.21 -15.20
CA PRO A 486 39.25 -27.41 -15.94
C PRO A 486 39.49 -28.73 -15.17
N SER A 487 38.91 -28.91 -13.98
CA SER A 487 38.98 -30.21 -13.27
C SER A 487 37.66 -30.76 -12.72
N ASP A 488 36.56 -30.01 -12.73
CA ASP A 488 35.29 -30.52 -12.23
C ASP A 488 34.21 -30.53 -13.33
N VAL A 489 33.48 -31.64 -13.40
CA VAL A 489 32.30 -31.91 -14.23
C VAL A 489 32.56 -32.46 -15.63
N GLN A 490 33.01 -33.70 -15.63
CA GLN A 490 32.72 -34.67 -16.68
C GLN A 490 31.43 -35.41 -16.28
N ALA A 491 30.27 -34.99 -16.82
CA ALA A 491 29.12 -35.85 -17.15
C ALA A 491 27.84 -35.03 -17.42
N ALA A 492 27.16 -35.43 -18.49
CA ALA A 492 25.77 -35.20 -18.86
C ALA A 492 25.39 -33.84 -19.50
N VAL A 493 24.60 -33.75 -20.58
CA VAL A 493 24.15 -34.68 -21.65
C VAL A 493 23.61 -33.75 -22.77
N GLU A 494 23.76 -34.20 -24.03
CA GLU A 494 23.17 -33.68 -25.28
C GLU A 494 21.64 -33.44 -25.17
N SER A 495 21.00 -32.44 -25.80
CA SER A 495 20.79 -32.33 -27.25
C SER A 495 19.87 -31.13 -27.56
N ALA A 496 20.17 -30.47 -28.68
CA ALA A 496 19.34 -29.84 -29.73
C ALA A 496 18.10 -28.98 -29.35
N ASP A 497 17.84 -27.82 -29.95
CA ASP A 497 17.86 -27.54 -31.38
C ASP A 497 18.39 -26.13 -31.74
N GLU A 498 18.90 -26.08 -32.96
CA GLU A 498 19.47 -24.96 -33.71
C GLU A 498 18.40 -23.97 -34.16
N ASP A 499 18.74 -22.68 -34.20
CA ASP A 499 18.36 -21.83 -35.33
C ASP A 499 19.47 -20.82 -35.59
N ASN A 500 19.76 -20.69 -36.89
CA ASN A 500 20.97 -20.22 -37.53
C ASN A 500 20.72 -18.81 -38.08
N ASP A 501 21.58 -17.83 -37.77
CA ASP A 501 21.71 -16.62 -38.58
C ASP A 501 23.17 -16.13 -38.55
N ASN A 502 23.84 -16.32 -39.69
CA ASN A 502 25.19 -15.85 -39.99
C ASN A 502 25.16 -14.37 -40.39
N GLU A 503 25.57 -13.48 -39.49
CA GLU A 503 26.19 -12.20 -39.85
C GLU A 503 27.61 -12.19 -39.26
N GLU A 504 28.65 -12.04 -40.08
CA GLU A 504 30.04 -11.90 -39.60
C GLU A 504 30.17 -10.58 -38.81
N GLN A 505 29.97 -10.65 -37.50
CA GLN A 505 30.14 -9.52 -36.59
C GLN A 505 31.62 -9.10 -36.49
N LEU A 506 31.88 -7.81 -36.70
CA LEU A 506 33.19 -7.19 -36.65
C LEU A 506 33.79 -7.31 -35.22
N GLN A 507 34.84 -8.12 -35.04
CA GLN A 507 35.40 -8.38 -33.70
C GLN A 507 36.48 -7.34 -33.29
N ALA A 508 36.37 -6.84 -32.05
CA ALA A 508 37.30 -5.87 -31.45
C ALA A 508 38.66 -6.51 -31.08
N ASN A 509 39.75 -5.76 -31.27
CA ASN A 509 41.03 -6.13 -30.67
C ASN A 509 41.07 -5.67 -29.20
N VAL A 510 40.77 -6.59 -28.30
CA VAL A 510 40.71 -6.34 -26.84
C VAL A 510 42.00 -5.72 -26.30
N GLY A 511 43.17 -6.10 -26.83
CA GLY A 511 44.45 -5.56 -26.39
C GLY A 511 44.63 -4.09 -26.73
N GLU A 512 44.18 -3.66 -27.92
CA GLU A 512 44.20 -2.25 -28.33
C GLU A 512 43.12 -1.44 -27.59
N LEU A 513 41.94 -2.03 -27.41
CA LEU A 513 40.81 -1.40 -26.73
C LEU A 513 41.11 -1.14 -25.25
N LEU A 514 41.71 -2.11 -24.55
CA LEU A 514 42.18 -1.94 -23.17
C LEU A 514 43.27 -0.87 -23.06
N LYS A 515 44.20 -0.79 -24.01
CA LYS A 515 45.22 0.28 -24.02
C LYS A 515 44.60 1.65 -24.23
N ALA A 516 43.63 1.78 -25.13
CA ALA A 516 42.91 3.02 -25.38
C ALA A 516 42.07 3.45 -24.17
N LEU A 517 41.46 2.47 -23.48
CA LEU A 517 40.69 2.69 -22.27
C LEU A 517 41.59 3.12 -21.11
N GLU A 518 42.71 2.43 -20.89
CA GLU A 518 43.72 2.76 -19.90
C GLU A 518 44.23 4.19 -20.08
N ALA A 519 44.62 4.56 -21.31
CA ALA A 519 45.06 5.92 -21.62
C ALA A 519 43.99 6.98 -21.35
N SER A 520 42.71 6.68 -21.63
CA SER A 520 41.60 7.59 -21.40
C SER A 520 41.26 7.72 -19.90
N LEU A 521 41.30 6.62 -19.15
CA LEU A 521 41.10 6.64 -17.70
C LEU A 521 42.22 7.40 -17.00
N ILE A 522 43.48 7.21 -17.39
CA ILE A 522 44.61 8.02 -16.89
C ILE A 522 44.40 9.49 -17.21
N LYS A 523 43.91 9.83 -18.42
CA LYS A 523 43.70 11.22 -18.84
C LYS A 523 42.62 11.92 -18.02
N TRP A 524 41.50 11.25 -17.75
CA TRP A 524 40.29 11.85 -17.17
C TRP A 524 40.11 11.59 -15.66
N ILE A 525 40.74 10.55 -15.12
CA ILE A 525 40.69 10.17 -13.69
C ILE A 525 42.13 10.12 -13.13
N ARG A 526 42.87 11.22 -13.30
CA ARG A 526 44.32 11.35 -12.96
C ARG A 526 44.69 11.11 -11.50
N HIS A 527 43.73 11.22 -10.59
CA HIS A 527 43.97 11.19 -9.15
C HIS A 527 43.90 9.78 -8.55
N LEU A 528 43.56 8.76 -9.35
CA LEU A 528 43.48 7.37 -8.92
C LEU A 528 44.50 6.51 -9.69
N ALA A 529 45.22 5.66 -8.95
CA ALA A 529 46.08 4.65 -9.55
C ALA A 529 45.23 3.58 -10.26
N ILE A 530 45.72 3.11 -11.40
CA ILE A 530 45.09 2.01 -12.15
C ILE A 530 45.96 0.77 -11.97
N GLU A 531 45.37 -0.29 -11.42
CA GLU A 531 46.00 -1.60 -11.31
C GLU A 531 45.53 -2.47 -12.48
N LYS A 532 46.48 -3.11 -13.16
CA LYS A 532 46.16 -4.03 -14.27
C LYS A 532 46.21 -5.46 -13.77
N ILE A 533 45.06 -6.12 -13.80
CA ILE A 533 44.90 -7.52 -13.36
C ILE A 533 44.36 -8.29 -14.54
N ASP A 534 45.24 -9.00 -15.25
CA ASP A 534 44.91 -9.71 -16.49
C ASP A 534 44.25 -8.78 -17.55
N ARG A 535 42.98 -9.01 -17.91
CA ARG A 535 42.19 -8.17 -18.83
C ARG A 535 41.41 -7.04 -18.15
N TRP A 536 41.61 -6.81 -16.86
CA TRP A 536 40.92 -5.79 -16.08
C TRP A 536 41.81 -4.59 -15.74
N LEU A 537 41.22 -3.41 -15.79
CA LEU A 537 41.76 -2.16 -15.26
C LEU A 537 40.98 -1.80 -14.00
N LYS A 538 41.66 -1.77 -12.84
CA LYS A 538 41.02 -1.56 -11.55
C LYS A 538 41.41 -0.22 -10.95
N LEU A 539 40.40 0.56 -10.56
CA LEU A 539 40.51 1.85 -9.88
C LEU A 539 39.76 1.76 -8.56
N ARG A 540 40.50 1.66 -7.45
CA ARG A 540 39.93 1.37 -6.11
C ARG A 540 39.08 0.09 -6.14
N THR A 541 37.78 0.19 -5.89
CA THR A 541 36.87 -0.97 -5.92
C THR A 541 36.25 -1.20 -7.30
N VAL A 542 36.45 -0.28 -8.26
CA VAL A 542 35.84 -0.37 -9.60
C VAL A 542 36.80 -1.08 -10.56
N GLY A 543 36.42 -2.28 -11.02
CA GLY A 543 37.05 -2.97 -12.14
C GLY A 543 36.32 -2.67 -13.45
N VAL A 544 37.07 -2.48 -14.53
CA VAL A 544 36.53 -2.41 -15.89
C VAL A 544 37.36 -3.24 -16.87
N SER A 545 36.69 -4.00 -17.74
CA SER A 545 37.29 -4.74 -18.85
C SER A 545 36.41 -4.62 -20.10
N VAL A 546 36.93 -5.07 -21.25
CA VAL A 546 36.25 -4.98 -22.55
C VAL A 546 36.41 -6.28 -23.35
N SER A 547 35.44 -6.59 -24.20
CA SER A 547 35.39 -7.85 -24.96
C SER A 547 35.63 -7.68 -26.46
N THR A 548 35.80 -8.80 -27.18
CA THR A 548 35.87 -8.85 -28.65
C THR A 548 34.55 -8.48 -29.31
N GLU A 549 33.45 -8.47 -28.56
CA GLU A 549 32.10 -8.13 -29.02
C GLU A 549 31.75 -6.66 -28.72
N TRP A 550 32.75 -5.83 -28.41
CA TRP A 550 32.60 -4.40 -28.09
C TRP A 550 31.81 -4.12 -26.80
N GLU A 551 31.76 -5.09 -25.89
CA GLU A 551 31.09 -4.91 -24.60
C GLU A 551 32.03 -4.32 -23.54
N VAL A 552 31.45 -3.60 -22.56
CA VAL A 552 32.14 -3.16 -21.34
C VAL A 552 31.64 -4.03 -20.19
N HIS A 553 32.55 -4.69 -19.48
CA HIS A 553 32.23 -5.38 -18.23
C HIS A 553 32.78 -4.59 -17.05
N MET A 554 31.97 -4.47 -15.99
CA MET A 554 32.33 -3.71 -14.80
C MET A 554 31.91 -4.42 -13.52
N GLU A 555 32.73 -4.26 -12.49
CA GLU A 555 32.45 -4.67 -11.12
C GLU A 555 32.78 -3.51 -10.18
N TRP A 556 31.97 -3.25 -9.15
CA TRP A 556 32.29 -2.23 -8.15
C TRP A 556 31.59 -2.48 -6.81
N SER A 557 32.14 -1.89 -5.74
CA SER A 557 31.46 -1.77 -4.45
C SER A 557 30.51 -0.57 -4.45
N TYR A 558 29.37 -0.68 -3.76
CA TYR A 558 28.37 0.38 -3.62
C TYR A 558 28.97 1.74 -3.20
N ASP A 559 29.99 1.73 -2.35
CA ASP A 559 30.66 2.95 -1.87
C ASP A 559 31.32 3.79 -2.99
N ASP A 560 31.55 3.19 -4.17
CA ASP A 560 32.17 3.84 -5.34
C ASP A 560 31.22 3.92 -6.55
N GLU A 561 29.90 3.87 -6.36
CA GLU A 561 28.89 3.94 -7.44
C GLU A 561 29.06 5.17 -8.34
N ALA A 562 29.34 6.35 -7.76
CA ALA A 562 29.61 7.57 -8.53
C ALA A 562 30.92 7.52 -9.34
N LEU A 563 31.90 6.73 -8.90
CA LEU A 563 33.12 6.47 -9.66
C LEU A 563 32.84 5.47 -10.79
N ALA A 564 32.07 4.42 -10.52
CA ALA A 564 31.65 3.44 -11.53
C ALA A 564 30.87 4.11 -12.68
N GLY A 565 29.94 5.02 -12.38
CA GLY A 565 29.24 5.79 -13.42
C GLY A 565 30.18 6.61 -14.32
N ARG A 566 31.25 7.20 -13.76
CA ARG A 566 32.25 7.95 -14.54
C ARG A 566 33.14 7.04 -15.39
N VAL A 567 33.58 5.91 -14.83
CA VAL A 567 34.38 4.90 -15.55
C VAL A 567 33.58 4.31 -16.72
N LEU A 568 32.30 3.99 -16.51
CA LEU A 568 31.40 3.50 -17.57
C LEU A 568 31.22 4.53 -18.69
N GLY A 569 31.05 5.80 -18.34
CA GLY A 569 30.94 6.89 -19.31
C GLY A 569 32.17 7.00 -20.22
N ILE A 570 33.37 6.90 -19.65
CA ILE A 570 34.63 6.93 -20.40
C ILE A 570 34.77 5.67 -21.27
N ALA A 571 34.43 4.49 -20.73
CA ALA A 571 34.51 3.22 -21.47
C ALA A 571 33.62 3.23 -22.71
N LYS A 572 32.36 3.67 -22.59
CA LYS A 572 31.44 3.81 -23.72
C LYS A 572 31.99 4.74 -24.81
N GLN A 573 32.60 5.85 -24.45
CA GLN A 573 33.19 6.79 -25.41
C GLN A 573 34.38 6.17 -26.16
N VAL A 574 35.26 5.46 -25.45
CA VAL A 574 36.43 4.79 -26.05
C VAL A 574 36.01 3.69 -27.00
N ILE A 575 35.06 2.84 -26.58
CA ILE A 575 34.52 1.76 -27.42
C ILE A 575 33.88 2.33 -28.68
N HIS A 576 33.02 3.34 -28.55
CA HIS A 576 32.37 3.95 -29.71
C HIS A 576 33.36 4.60 -30.68
N ALA A 577 34.41 5.24 -30.16
CA ALA A 577 35.44 5.86 -30.98
C ALA A 577 36.28 4.81 -31.74
N GLU A 578 36.63 3.71 -31.08
CA GLU A 578 37.46 2.66 -31.68
C GLU A 578 36.65 1.78 -32.65
N TYR A 579 35.36 1.55 -32.36
CA TYR A 579 34.42 0.89 -33.27
C TYR A 579 34.26 1.66 -34.58
N LYS A 580 34.06 2.98 -34.49
CA LYS A 580 34.00 3.85 -35.67
C LYS A 580 35.30 3.87 -36.48
N LYS A 581 36.47 3.78 -35.83
CA LYS A 581 37.75 3.69 -36.55
C LYS A 581 37.90 2.38 -37.30
N GLN A 582 37.40 1.27 -36.75
CA GLN A 582 37.43 -0.01 -37.43
C GLN A 582 36.43 -0.10 -38.59
N LEU A 583 35.25 0.54 -38.47
CA LEU A 583 34.30 0.67 -39.58
C LEU A 583 34.79 1.57 -40.72
N ALA A 584 35.77 2.44 -40.45
CA ALA A 584 36.34 3.37 -41.43
C ALA A 584 37.63 2.85 -42.09
N LYS A 585 38.12 1.67 -41.69
CA LYS A 585 39.22 0.94 -42.33
C LYS A 585 38.63 -0.09 -43.29
#